data_AF-A0A9E0KYW8-F1
#
_entry.id   AF-A0A9E0KYW8-F1
#
_cell.length_a   1.000
_cell.length_b   1.000
_cell.length_c   1.000
_cell.angle_alpha   90.00
_cell.angle_beta   90.00
_cell.angle_gamma   90.00
#
_symmetry.space_group_name_H-M   'P 1'
#
loop_
_entity.id
_entity.type
_entity.pdbx_description
1 polymer ?
#
loop_
_entity_poly.entity_id
_entity_poly.type
_entity_poly.pdbx_seq_one_letter_code
_entity_poly.pdbx_strand_id
1 'polypeptide(L)'
;MRKLLIVTPFALMLAGCPLNDVLAPAPSTGYSSGAATAPAAPMNVGTFLNRVEAARGAALTVAEKSQVTVAAQQTRNLVDGAQQKFLGAVGGTIGLDAATVGLLFPNAAQPVSAPIVQKALESKLGKQLSGFESTAVNAAATLRNNSLNSLKGNLATKVGSTVGLPGDVVLGLLPLLGL
;
A
#
# COMPACT_ATOMS: atom_id res chain seq x y z
N MET A 1 16.21 42.44 -31.41
CA MET A 1 16.45 41.08 -30.87
C MET A 1 16.79 41.19 -29.39
N ARG A 2 16.24 40.28 -28.58
CA ARG A 2 16.58 39.96 -27.16
C ARG A 2 16.26 41.01 -26.09
N LYS A 3 15.08 40.85 -25.49
CA LYS A 3 14.71 41.34 -24.15
C LYS A 3 15.48 40.50 -23.12
N LEU A 4 16.35 41.12 -22.32
CA LEU A 4 16.83 40.55 -21.06
C LEU A 4 16.06 41.25 -19.94
N LEU A 5 15.08 40.54 -19.37
CA LEU A 5 14.36 40.98 -18.20
C LEU A 5 14.98 40.25 -17.01
N ILE A 6 15.75 41.01 -16.24
CA ILE A 6 16.32 40.64 -14.95
C ILE A 6 15.13 40.43 -14.00
N VAL A 7 14.94 39.21 -13.51
CA VAL A 7 14.03 38.90 -12.41
C VAL A 7 14.87 38.34 -11.26
N THR A 8 14.85 39.12 -10.19
CA THR A 8 15.51 38.96 -8.91
C THR A 8 15.16 37.62 -8.24
N PRO A 9 16.11 36.93 -7.57
CA PRO A 9 15.82 35.74 -6.77
C PRO A 9 15.09 36.14 -5.49
N PHE A 10 13.83 35.73 -5.37
CA PHE A 10 13.10 35.81 -4.11
C PHE A 10 13.52 34.62 -3.24
N ALA A 11 14.41 34.89 -2.29
CA ALA A 11 14.66 34.02 -1.16
C ALA A 11 13.41 33.96 -0.28
N LEU A 12 12.91 32.76 -0.02
CA LEU A 12 12.00 32.50 1.11
C LEU A 12 12.47 31.20 1.79
N MET A 13 13.18 31.43 2.88
CA MET A 13 13.43 30.50 3.97
C MET A 13 12.14 29.75 4.34
N LEU A 14 12.18 28.43 4.43
CA LEU A 14 11.30 27.71 5.34
C LEU A 14 12.10 26.71 6.16
N ALA A 15 12.24 27.11 7.42
CA ALA A 15 12.89 26.39 8.51
C ALA A 15 12.29 24.99 8.69
N GLY A 16 13.12 24.10 9.19
CA GLY A 16 12.71 22.77 9.61
C GLY A 16 11.62 22.83 10.69
N CYS A 17 10.55 22.09 10.44
CA CYS A 17 9.70 21.55 11.49
C CYS A 17 9.85 20.02 11.44
N PRO A 18 10.44 19.38 12.48
CA PRO A 18 10.45 17.93 12.59
C PRO A 18 9.01 17.40 12.72
N LEU A 19 8.74 16.33 11.97
CA LEU A 19 7.45 15.67 11.75
C LEU A 19 6.90 14.90 12.99
N ASN A 20 7.08 15.39 14.22
CA ASN A 20 7.03 14.53 15.40
C ASN A 20 5.98 14.84 16.49
N ASP A 21 4.93 15.63 16.22
CA ASP A 21 3.97 16.00 17.29
C ASP A 21 2.48 16.03 16.87
N VAL A 22 1.99 14.97 16.23
CA VAL A 22 0.54 14.67 16.28
C VAL A 22 0.35 13.21 16.65
N LEU A 23 0.71 12.91 17.90
CA LEU A 23 0.42 11.66 18.58
C LEU A 23 -0.82 11.88 19.47
N ALA A 24 -2.02 11.67 18.93
CA ALA A 24 -3.21 11.38 19.73
C ALA A 24 -4.32 10.78 18.84
N PRO A 25 -4.72 9.52 19.05
CA PRO A 25 -5.90 8.95 18.39
C PRO A 25 -7.18 9.45 19.08
N ALA A 26 -8.02 10.18 18.35
CA ALA A 26 -9.40 10.41 18.76
C ALA A 26 -10.28 9.24 18.31
N PRO A 27 -11.17 8.69 19.17
CA PRO A 27 -12.04 7.59 18.79
C PRO A 27 -13.29 8.14 18.11
N SER A 28 -13.55 7.75 16.86
CA SER A 28 -14.86 8.00 16.24
C SER A 28 -15.60 6.69 16.06
N THR A 29 -16.60 6.53 16.94
CA THR A 29 -17.70 5.59 16.97
C THR A 29 -18.29 5.27 15.60
N GLY A 30 -18.52 3.97 15.36
CA GLY A 30 -18.98 3.44 14.08
C GLY A 30 -20.45 3.67 13.76
N TYR A 31 -20.76 3.53 12.47
CA TYR A 31 -22.07 3.11 11.97
C TYR A 31 -21.85 2.20 10.75
N SER A 32 -22.31 0.96 10.88
CA SER A 32 -22.41 -0.02 9.79
C SER A 32 -23.75 0.16 9.07
N SER A 33 -23.76 0.16 7.74
CA SER A 33 -24.54 -0.77 6.89
C SER A 33 -24.64 -0.26 5.44
N GLY A 34 -24.26 -1.12 4.50
CA GLY A 34 -24.41 -0.88 3.06
C GLY A 34 -23.40 -1.66 2.22
N ALA A 35 -23.75 -2.90 1.88
CA ALA A 35 -23.06 -3.79 0.92
C ALA A 35 -21.52 -3.84 1.04
N ALA A 36 -21.04 -4.62 2.02
CA ALA A 36 -19.65 -4.96 2.21
C ALA A 36 -19.11 -5.73 0.99
N THR A 37 -18.47 -5.01 0.07
CA THR A 37 -17.41 -5.60 -0.74
C THR A 37 -16.33 -6.06 0.22
N ALA A 38 -15.93 -7.33 0.06
CA ALA A 38 -15.21 -8.11 1.05
C ALA A 38 -14.14 -7.32 1.84
N PRO A 39 -14.11 -7.41 3.18
CA PRO A 39 -12.99 -6.92 3.95
C PRO A 39 -11.72 -7.58 3.43
N ALA A 40 -10.59 -6.87 3.49
CA ALA A 40 -9.26 -7.44 3.22
C ALA A 40 -9.22 -8.86 3.81
N ALA A 41 -9.01 -9.86 2.95
CA ALA A 41 -9.18 -11.27 3.33
C ALA A 41 -8.46 -11.52 4.66
N PRO A 42 -9.12 -12.15 5.66
CA PRO A 42 -8.51 -12.41 6.95
C PRO A 42 -7.20 -13.15 6.74
N MET A 43 -6.16 -12.71 7.44
CA MET A 43 -4.83 -13.30 7.35
C MET A 43 -4.92 -14.76 7.76
N ASN A 44 -4.97 -15.67 6.80
CA ASN A 44 -5.02 -17.11 7.04
C ASN A 44 -3.60 -17.61 7.34
N VAL A 45 -2.97 -17.05 8.38
CA VAL A 45 -1.63 -17.42 8.82
C VAL A 45 -1.55 -18.92 9.07
N GLY A 46 -2.59 -19.53 9.67
CA GLY A 46 -2.66 -20.97 9.86
C GLY A 46 -2.56 -21.76 8.54
N THR A 47 -3.34 -21.37 7.53
CA THR A 47 -3.31 -22.01 6.20
C THR A 47 -1.97 -21.76 5.49
N PHE A 48 -1.41 -20.56 5.61
CA PHE A 48 -0.10 -20.22 5.08
C PHE A 48 1.00 -21.09 5.70
N LEU A 49 1.07 -21.15 7.04
CA LEU A 49 2.03 -21.97 7.76
C LEU A 49 1.89 -23.45 7.40
N ASN A 50 0.68 -23.98 7.32
CA ASN A 50 0.44 -25.36 6.89
C ASN A 50 0.96 -25.63 5.47
N ARG A 51 0.80 -24.67 4.55
CA ARG A 51 1.31 -24.78 3.17
C ARG A 51 2.83 -24.64 3.11
N VAL A 52 3.42 -23.80 3.95
CA VAL A 52 4.87 -23.70 4.10
C VAL A 52 5.45 -25.01 4.66
N GLU A 53 4.81 -25.62 5.67
CA GLU A 53 5.19 -26.93 6.21
C GLU A 53 5.07 -28.03 5.16
N ALA A 54 3.98 -28.04 4.40
CA ALA A 54 3.78 -28.98 3.29
C ALA A 54 4.83 -28.81 2.19
N ALA A 55 5.19 -27.56 1.84
CA ALA A 55 6.22 -27.26 0.85
C ALA A 55 7.63 -27.61 1.34
N ARG A 56 7.89 -27.44 2.64
CA ARG A 56 9.15 -27.84 3.28
C ARG A 56 9.27 -29.35 3.43
N GLY A 57 8.14 -30.06 3.56
CA GLY A 57 8.11 -31.48 3.93
C GLY A 57 8.42 -31.73 5.41
N ALA A 58 8.47 -30.68 6.24
CA ALA A 58 8.77 -30.76 7.66
C ALA A 58 7.97 -29.72 8.44
N ALA A 59 7.60 -30.06 9.67
CA ALA A 59 6.95 -29.13 10.57
C ALA A 59 7.88 -27.95 10.91
N LEU A 60 7.31 -26.76 11.01
CA LEU A 60 7.99 -25.58 11.52
C LEU A 60 8.03 -25.65 13.04
N THR A 61 9.16 -25.26 13.61
CA THR A 61 9.30 -25.03 15.05
C THR A 61 8.42 -23.84 15.46
N VAL A 62 8.09 -23.77 16.75
CA VAL A 62 7.33 -22.63 17.32
C VAL A 62 8.06 -21.30 17.06
N ALA A 63 9.39 -21.31 17.10
CA ALA A 63 10.21 -20.13 16.82
C ALA A 63 10.09 -19.68 15.36
N GLU A 64 10.19 -20.60 14.39
CA GLU A 64 10.02 -20.31 12.96
C GLU A 64 8.60 -19.79 12.68
N LYS A 65 7.56 -20.46 13.22
CA LYS A 65 6.16 -20.02 13.08
C LYS A 65 5.95 -18.59 13.61
N SER A 66 6.54 -18.28 14.76
CA SER A 66 6.50 -16.94 15.35
C SER A 66 7.19 -15.90 14.47
N GLN A 67 8.41 -16.18 14.00
CA GLN A 67 9.16 -15.27 13.13
C GLN A 67 8.44 -14.98 11.80
N VAL A 68 7.83 -16.01 11.20
CA VAL A 68 7.03 -15.90 9.98
C VAL A 68 5.78 -15.07 10.22
N THR A 69 5.07 -15.30 11.34
CA THR A 69 3.87 -14.54 11.70
C THR A 69 4.19 -13.06 11.93
N VAL A 70 5.28 -12.75 12.65
CA VAL A 70 5.74 -11.38 12.89
C VAL A 70 6.13 -10.70 11.57
N ALA A 71 6.84 -11.41 10.69
CA ALA A 71 7.23 -10.86 9.38
C ALA A 71 6.02 -10.56 8.51
N ALA A 72 5.02 -11.45 8.48
CA ALA A 72 3.78 -11.25 7.75
C ALA A 72 3.00 -10.02 8.27
N GLN A 73 2.86 -9.89 9.59
CA GLN A 73 2.19 -8.75 10.22
C GLN A 73 2.91 -7.42 9.99
N GLN A 74 4.24 -7.42 10.11
CA GLN A 74 5.05 -6.23 9.84
C GLN A 74 4.90 -5.80 8.37
N THR A 75 4.94 -6.75 7.44
CA THR A 75 4.75 -6.49 6.01
C THR A 75 3.36 -5.94 5.73
N ARG A 76 2.34 -6.46 6.43
CA ARG A 76 0.97 -5.96 6.30
C ARG A 76 0.86 -4.50 6.69
N ASN A 77 1.40 -4.12 7.84
CA ASN A 77 1.42 -2.72 8.28
C ASN A 77 2.12 -1.80 7.26
N LEU A 78 3.18 -2.29 6.62
CA LEU A 78 3.88 -1.55 5.56
C LEU A 78 3.05 -1.44 4.27
N VAL A 79 2.30 -2.49 3.90
CA VAL A 79 1.35 -2.48 2.78
C VAL A 79 0.22 -1.49 3.03
N ASP A 80 -0.35 -1.49 4.24
CA ASP A 80 -1.38 -0.53 4.63
C ASP A 80 -0.82 0.90 4.66
N GLY A 81 0.44 1.10 5.10
CA GLY A 81 1.13 2.38 5.00
C GLY A 81 1.35 2.85 3.55
N ALA A 82 1.73 1.95 2.64
CA ALA A 82 1.87 2.26 1.21
C ALA A 82 0.52 2.62 0.58
N GLN A 83 -0.56 1.93 1.00
CA GLN A 83 -1.93 2.26 0.62
C GLN A 83 -2.32 3.66 1.09
N GLN A 84 -2.11 4.01 2.36
CA GLN A 84 -2.45 5.32 2.90
C GLN A 84 -1.71 6.45 2.16
N LYS A 85 -0.43 6.26 1.81
CA LYS A 85 0.32 7.21 0.99
C LYS A 85 -0.28 7.38 -0.41
N PHE A 86 -0.71 6.28 -1.03
CA PHE A 86 -1.40 6.32 -2.31
C PHE A 86 -2.73 7.09 -2.20
N LEU A 87 -3.55 6.78 -1.20
CA LEU A 87 -4.84 7.44 -0.99
C LEU A 87 -4.67 8.94 -0.72
N GLY A 88 -3.70 9.33 0.11
CA GLY A 88 -3.38 10.73 0.38
C GLY A 88 -2.85 11.47 -0.84
N ALA A 89 -1.95 10.86 -1.61
CA ALA A 89 -1.41 11.46 -2.82
C ALA A 89 -2.49 11.66 -3.89
N VAL A 90 -3.32 10.65 -4.13
CA VAL A 90 -4.42 10.71 -5.10
C VAL A 90 -5.48 11.71 -4.62
N GLY A 91 -5.95 11.59 -3.37
CA GLY A 91 -6.97 12.46 -2.80
C GLY A 91 -6.55 13.93 -2.78
N GLY A 92 -5.33 14.23 -2.34
CA GLY A 92 -4.78 15.59 -2.33
C GLY A 92 -4.59 16.19 -3.72
N THR A 93 -4.32 15.36 -4.74
CA THR A 93 -4.17 15.83 -6.13
C THR A 93 -5.51 16.20 -6.76
N ILE A 94 -6.56 15.43 -6.50
CA ILE A 94 -7.85 15.54 -7.20
C ILE A 94 -8.95 16.19 -6.35
N GLY A 95 -8.67 16.50 -5.08
CA GLY A 95 -9.63 17.07 -4.13
C GLY A 95 -10.67 16.08 -3.60
N LEU A 96 -10.40 14.76 -3.67
CA LEU A 96 -11.24 13.74 -3.03
C LEU A 96 -10.70 13.38 -1.66
N ASP A 97 -11.60 13.12 -0.72
CA ASP A 97 -11.23 12.58 0.57
C ASP A 97 -10.62 11.18 0.45
N ALA A 98 -9.63 10.87 1.29
CA ALA A 98 -8.90 9.61 1.26
C ALA A 98 -9.81 8.39 1.51
N ALA A 99 -10.90 8.53 2.27
CA ALA A 99 -11.88 7.46 2.44
C ALA A 99 -12.67 7.20 1.16
N THR A 100 -13.03 8.25 0.41
CA THR A 100 -13.71 8.11 -0.88
C THR A 100 -12.83 7.39 -1.89
N VAL A 101 -11.55 7.74 -1.95
CA VAL A 101 -10.56 7.02 -2.78
C VAL A 101 -10.33 5.60 -2.23
N GLY A 102 -10.34 5.42 -0.92
CA GLY A 102 -10.22 4.12 -0.26
C GLY A 102 -11.34 3.14 -0.63
N LEU A 103 -12.57 3.63 -0.78
CA LEU A 103 -13.71 2.84 -1.26
C LEU A 103 -13.56 2.39 -2.72
N LEU A 104 -12.84 3.16 -3.55
CA LEU A 104 -12.55 2.77 -4.94
C LEU A 104 -11.46 1.71 -5.04
N PHE A 105 -10.51 1.73 -4.09
CA PHE A 105 -9.35 0.84 -4.08
C PHE A 105 -9.18 0.14 -2.73
N PRO A 106 -10.14 -0.68 -2.29
CA PRO A 106 -10.14 -1.27 -0.94
C PRO A 106 -9.02 -2.30 -0.72
N ASN A 107 -8.53 -2.92 -1.79
CA ASN A 107 -7.52 -3.97 -1.72
C ASN A 107 -6.11 -3.39 -1.74
N ALA A 108 -5.55 -3.10 -0.57
CA ALA A 108 -4.18 -2.60 -0.40
C ALA A 108 -3.12 -3.52 -1.00
N ALA A 109 -3.30 -4.83 -0.88
CA ALA A 109 -2.35 -5.85 -1.29
C ALA A 109 -2.34 -6.15 -2.80
N GLN A 110 -3.33 -5.68 -3.55
CA GLN A 110 -3.42 -5.93 -4.99
C GLN A 110 -2.79 -4.79 -5.78
N PRO A 111 -2.05 -5.10 -6.85
CA PRO A 111 -1.57 -4.07 -7.76
C PRO A 111 -2.75 -3.39 -8.46
N VAL A 112 -2.64 -2.09 -8.67
CA VAL A 112 -3.66 -1.30 -9.37
C VAL A 112 -3.11 -0.74 -10.68
N SER A 113 -3.88 -0.87 -11.75
CA SER A 113 -3.48 -0.29 -13.05
C SER A 113 -3.85 1.19 -13.10
N ALA A 114 -2.90 2.05 -13.44
CA ALA A 114 -3.13 3.49 -13.62
C ALA A 114 -4.38 3.84 -14.47
N PRO A 115 -4.66 3.21 -15.62
CA PRO A 115 -5.88 3.50 -16.38
C PRO A 115 -7.18 3.13 -15.64
N ILE A 116 -7.17 2.06 -14.84
CA ILE A 116 -8.32 1.68 -14.01
C ILE A 116 -8.52 2.71 -12.90
N VAL A 117 -7.42 3.16 -12.28
CA VAL A 117 -7.45 4.17 -11.23
C VAL A 117 -8.03 5.47 -11.79
N GLN A 118 -7.50 5.96 -12.91
CA GLN A 118 -7.97 7.17 -13.57
C GLN A 118 -9.45 7.09 -13.91
N LYS A 119 -9.91 6.03 -14.58
CA LYS A 119 -11.31 5.86 -14.96
C LYS A 119 -12.25 5.84 -13.75
N ALA A 120 -11.84 5.19 -12.66
CA ALA A 120 -12.64 5.15 -11.43
C ALA A 120 -12.73 6.53 -10.76
N LEU A 121 -11.63 7.30 -10.75
CA LEU A 121 -11.61 8.67 -10.24
C LEU A 121 -12.46 9.62 -11.10
N GLU A 122 -12.30 9.57 -12.42
CA GLU A 122 -13.10 10.37 -13.36
C GLU A 122 -14.59 10.08 -13.23
N SER A 123 -14.95 8.80 -13.09
CA SER A 123 -16.34 8.38 -12.85
C SER A 123 -16.90 8.92 -11.53
N LYS A 124 -16.07 9.13 -10.50
CA LYS A 124 -16.51 9.73 -9.23
C LYS A 124 -16.53 11.25 -9.27
N LEU A 125 -15.60 11.86 -9.99
CA LEU A 125 -15.50 13.31 -10.14
C LEU A 125 -16.51 13.86 -11.14
N GLY A 126 -17.02 13.05 -12.06
CA GLY A 126 -17.89 13.49 -13.16
C GLY A 126 -17.14 14.34 -14.21
N LYS A 127 -15.80 14.37 -14.15
CA LYS A 127 -14.93 15.11 -15.07
C LYS A 127 -13.71 14.27 -15.42
N GLN A 128 -13.10 14.56 -16.57
CA GLN A 128 -11.80 13.99 -16.92
C GLN A 128 -10.70 14.60 -16.04
N LEU A 129 -9.68 13.79 -15.76
CA LEU A 129 -8.49 14.27 -15.08
C LEU A 129 -7.68 15.14 -16.05
N SER A 130 -7.20 16.28 -15.58
CA SER A 130 -6.22 17.09 -16.31
C SER A 130 -4.91 16.32 -16.51
N GLY A 131 -4.06 16.78 -17.43
CA GLY A 131 -2.77 16.14 -17.69
C GLY A 131 -1.88 16.06 -16.44
N PHE A 132 -1.96 17.05 -15.55
CA PHE A 132 -1.26 17.03 -14.26
C PHE A 132 -1.85 15.98 -13.31
N GLU A 133 -3.17 15.97 -13.10
CA GLU A 133 -3.84 15.01 -12.23
C GLU A 133 -3.61 13.57 -12.70
N SER A 134 -3.72 13.33 -14.01
CA SER A 134 -3.47 12.01 -14.63
C SER A 134 -2.04 11.52 -14.40
N THR A 135 -1.04 12.42 -14.55
CA THR A 135 0.37 12.11 -14.31
C THR A 135 0.64 11.77 -12.85
N ALA A 136 0.11 12.57 -11.92
CA ALA A 136 0.26 12.35 -10.49
C ALA A 136 -0.41 11.05 -10.03
N VAL A 137 -1.61 10.74 -10.52
CA VAL A 137 -2.30 9.48 -10.26
C VAL A 137 -1.50 8.28 -10.77
N ASN A 138 -0.91 8.39 -11.97
CA ASN A 138 -0.08 7.33 -12.55
C ASN A 138 1.21 7.12 -11.73
N ALA A 139 1.87 8.20 -11.32
CA ALA A 139 3.03 8.14 -10.43
C ALA A 139 2.67 7.49 -9.09
N ALA A 140 1.55 7.87 -8.47
CA ALA A 140 1.08 7.30 -7.21
C ALA A 140 0.78 5.79 -7.34
N ALA A 141 0.09 5.37 -8.42
CA ALA A 141 -0.18 3.97 -8.70
C ALA A 141 1.12 3.16 -8.91
N THR A 142 2.08 3.73 -9.63
CA THR A 142 3.39 3.10 -9.88
C THR A 142 4.19 2.95 -8.60
N LEU A 143 4.29 4.00 -7.79
CA LEU A 143 5.00 3.98 -6.50
C LEU A 143 4.37 2.96 -5.54
N ARG A 144 3.04 2.90 -5.49
CA ARG A 144 2.31 1.90 -4.72
C ARG A 144 2.67 0.49 -5.19
N ASN A 145 2.55 0.19 -6.49
CA ASN A 145 2.82 -1.15 -7.02
C ASN A 145 4.27 -1.58 -6.81
N ASN A 146 5.23 -0.67 -6.98
CA ASN A 146 6.66 -0.93 -6.72
C ASN A 146 6.90 -1.23 -5.24
N SER A 147 6.23 -0.50 -4.33
CA SER A 147 6.30 -0.75 -2.90
C SER A 147 5.71 -2.12 -2.57
N LEU A 148 4.54 -2.48 -3.11
CA LEU A 148 3.92 -3.78 -2.91
C LEU A 148 4.82 -4.93 -3.38
N ASN A 149 5.38 -4.83 -4.58
CA ASN A 149 6.26 -5.86 -5.12
C ASN A 149 7.52 -6.04 -4.27
N SER A 150 8.12 -4.93 -3.83
CA SER A 150 9.30 -4.95 -2.96
C SER A 150 8.99 -5.57 -1.59
N LEU A 151 7.86 -5.19 -0.99
CA LEU A 151 7.42 -5.73 0.31
C LEU A 151 7.14 -7.24 0.25
N LYS A 152 6.45 -7.69 -0.81
CA LYS A 152 6.20 -9.12 -1.04
C LYS A 152 7.50 -9.89 -1.29
N GLY A 153 8.39 -9.38 -2.14
CA GLY A 153 9.69 -10.00 -2.40
C GLY A 153 10.56 -10.12 -1.16
N ASN A 154 10.61 -9.07 -0.34
CA ASN A 154 11.36 -9.07 0.93
C ASN A 154 10.76 -10.05 1.93
N LEU A 155 9.42 -10.10 2.06
CA LEU A 155 8.75 -11.07 2.93
C LEU A 155 9.03 -12.50 2.48
N ALA A 156 8.90 -12.78 1.17
CA ALA A 156 9.17 -14.09 0.60
C ALA A 156 10.61 -14.54 0.85
N THR A 157 11.58 -13.65 0.65
CA THR A 157 13.00 -13.91 0.92
C THR A 157 13.25 -14.17 2.41
N LYS A 158 12.67 -13.36 3.29
CA LYS A 158 12.83 -13.49 4.74
C LYS A 158 12.23 -14.78 5.27
N VAL A 159 10.99 -15.08 4.89
CA VAL A 159 10.32 -16.33 5.28
C VAL A 159 11.05 -17.52 4.68
N GLY A 160 11.43 -17.47 3.40
CA GLY A 160 12.20 -18.53 2.74
C GLY A 160 13.50 -18.84 3.47
N SER A 161 14.24 -17.81 3.89
CA SER A 161 15.48 -17.96 4.67
C SER A 161 15.24 -18.54 6.06
N THR A 162 14.12 -18.17 6.71
CA THR A 162 13.74 -18.71 8.03
C THR A 162 13.34 -20.18 7.97
N VAL A 163 12.65 -20.60 6.91
CA VAL A 163 12.03 -21.94 6.83
C VAL A 163 12.79 -22.92 5.94
N GLY A 164 13.84 -22.45 5.25
CA GLY A 164 14.63 -23.24 4.31
C GLY A 164 13.92 -23.51 2.98
N LEU A 165 13.09 -22.57 2.51
CA LEU A 165 12.40 -22.65 1.22
C LEU A 165 12.91 -21.58 0.24
N PRO A 166 12.92 -21.86 -1.07
CA PRO A 166 13.21 -20.84 -2.07
C PRO A 166 12.16 -19.73 -2.02
N GLY A 167 12.62 -18.48 -2.20
CA GLY A 167 11.77 -17.28 -2.14
C GLY A 167 10.58 -17.34 -3.09
N ASP A 168 10.74 -17.89 -4.29
CA ASP A 168 9.65 -18.01 -5.28
C ASP A 168 8.50 -18.92 -4.83
N VAL A 169 8.82 -20.01 -4.11
CA VAL A 169 7.79 -20.89 -3.53
C VAL A 169 6.99 -20.15 -2.48
N VAL A 170 7.69 -19.39 -1.61
CA VAL A 170 7.02 -18.58 -0.58
C VAL A 170 6.21 -17.45 -1.20
N LEU A 171 6.72 -16.82 -2.27
CA LEU A 171 6.05 -15.76 -3.00
C LEU A 171 4.72 -16.24 -3.59
N GLY A 172 4.68 -17.47 -4.11
CA GLY A 172 3.44 -18.13 -4.56
C GLY A 172 2.44 -18.44 -3.43
N LEU A 173 2.87 -18.46 -2.18
CA LEU A 173 2.02 -18.70 -1.01
C LEU A 173 1.53 -17.42 -0.33
N LEU A 174 2.14 -16.25 -0.61
CA LEU A 174 1.73 -14.96 -0.04
C LEU A 174 0.25 -14.58 -0.25
N PRO A 175 -0.42 -14.95 -1.35
CA PRO A 175 -1.85 -14.69 -1.49
C PRO A 175 -2.71 -15.29 -0.36
N LEU A 176 -2.24 -16.36 0.30
CA LEU A 176 -2.91 -16.97 1.45
C LEU A 176 -2.87 -16.08 2.71
N LEU A 177 -1.92 -15.15 2.77
CA LEU A 177 -1.84 -14.12 3.82
C LEU A 177 -2.67 -12.87 3.49
N GLY A 178 -3.37 -12.85 2.34
CA GLY A 178 -4.00 -11.64 1.83
C GLY A 178 -2.97 -10.61 1.36
N LEU A 179 -1.78 -11.08 0.95
CA LEU A 179 -0.68 -10.30 0.39
C LEU A 179 -0.49 -10.64 -1.09
#